data_AF-A0AAU0T170-F1
#
_entry.id   AF-A0AAU0T170-F1
#
_cell.length_a   1.000
_cell.length_b   1.000
_cell.length_c   1.000
_cell.angle_alpha   90.00
_cell.angle_beta   90.00
_cell.angle_gamma   90.00
#
_symmetry.space_group_name_H-M   'P 1'
#
loop_
_entity.id
_entity.type
_entity.pdbx_description
1 polymer ?
#
loop_
_entity_poly.entity_id
_entity_poly.type
_entity_poly.pdbx_seq_one_letter_code
_entity_poly.pdbx_strand_id
1 'polypeptide(L)'
;MGAAITKAGERLIAQKQADGETLNVVRFVIALVPDLDPDAPVDRDGLKPIPEQIMYSQAITQRGFVNPNQVIYSLMLGSDIGDFDWNWIGLETEEDVLLSVAYVPLQQKRKNIPPHQIGNNVTRNFLVVFDGAQALTAITVDASTWQHDFTVRLNSIDERERLHNRDLYGRVCFFADGFRLEKTDGEEDEPSVFHLLPGVGYVEGIRLASSLAEPVEPPPSSVGYAWLDVTLGRELNDRVARWTLIYSQDKFDDYVDADGIAHFCVEIAMVQGDIAPQDTRTYEPFESAVIRHYAARKGDYPELRARGTTKDDVGLDQIPNAISDDPETNSSEIVASTAALNRLNQQISDSLVGMVAAFDTVSAPTGWLKRNGADVSRTAYAKLFEVIGTRYGAGDGDTTFNVGDSRGRFIRGLDDGRGLDPDRALGSEQEGQNLVHDHGAVSSEAGWHGHGGSVGGGGSHGHEVSGATHNAGNHVHNLQTYGPWAGAQGASSFNGQGVGPVTVTEAAGEHAHTLVGTAHAIGDHGHGLDIQPEGNHAHGITVHASGGSENRPGNVAFLICVKY
;
A
#
# COMPACT_ATOMS: atom_id res chain seq x y z
N MET A 1 64.45 -21.29 46.86
CA MET A 1 63.78 -21.95 45.71
C MET A 1 64.73 -22.79 44.86
N GLY A 2 64.50 -24.11 44.77
CA GLY A 2 65.17 -25.03 43.84
C GLY A 2 64.48 -26.40 43.88
N ALA A 3 64.36 -27.08 42.75
CA ALA A 3 63.76 -28.41 42.70
C ALA A 3 64.71 -29.46 43.31
N ALA A 4 64.18 -30.40 44.09
CA ALA A 4 64.95 -31.47 44.72
C ALA A 4 64.34 -32.84 44.41
N ILE A 5 65.19 -33.77 43.92
CA ILE A 5 64.86 -35.18 43.82
C ILE A 5 64.59 -35.71 45.25
N THR A 6 63.51 -36.45 45.47
CA THR A 6 63.20 -37.03 46.80
C THR A 6 64.12 -38.21 47.06
N LYS A 7 64.24 -38.68 48.32
CA LYS A 7 64.98 -39.92 48.61
C LYS A 7 64.29 -41.16 48.02
N ALA A 8 62.99 -41.10 47.72
CA ALA A 8 62.31 -42.15 46.98
C ALA A 8 62.72 -42.13 45.49
N GLY A 9 62.81 -40.94 44.90
CA GLY A 9 63.35 -40.72 43.56
C GLY A 9 64.81 -41.15 43.42
N GLU A 10 65.68 -40.81 44.38
CA GLU A 10 67.08 -41.28 44.40
C GLU A 10 67.19 -42.81 44.41
N ARG A 11 66.36 -43.49 45.23
CA ARG A 11 66.33 -44.96 45.28
C ARG A 11 65.86 -45.56 43.96
N LEU A 12 64.82 -44.99 43.34
CA LEU A 12 64.32 -45.46 42.05
C LEU A 12 65.33 -45.22 40.91
N ILE A 13 65.99 -44.07 40.87
CA ILE A 13 67.08 -43.78 39.92
C ILE A 13 68.18 -44.85 40.05
N ALA A 14 68.68 -45.06 41.27
CA ALA A 14 69.74 -46.03 41.53
C ALA A 14 69.33 -47.48 41.21
N GLN A 15 68.08 -47.85 41.48
CA GLN A 15 67.53 -49.15 41.10
C GLN A 15 67.48 -49.31 39.58
N LYS A 16 66.83 -48.38 38.86
CA LYS A 16 66.73 -48.42 37.38
C LYS A 16 68.10 -48.45 36.70
N GLN A 17 69.08 -47.73 37.24
CA GLN A 17 70.47 -47.76 36.79
C GLN A 17 71.15 -49.13 36.99
N ALA A 18 70.87 -49.82 38.10
CA ALA A 18 71.42 -51.15 38.40
C ALA A 18 70.73 -52.27 37.59
N ASP A 19 69.41 -52.17 37.41
CA ASP A 19 68.59 -53.15 36.69
C ASP A 19 68.66 -52.98 35.16
N GLY A 20 69.16 -51.83 34.67
CA GLY A 20 69.27 -51.50 33.24
C GLY A 20 67.95 -51.05 32.60
N GLU A 21 67.00 -50.60 33.41
CA GLU A 21 65.65 -50.22 32.99
C GLU A 21 65.50 -48.71 32.76
N THR A 22 64.52 -48.33 31.92
CA THR A 22 64.16 -46.92 31.69
C THR A 22 63.40 -46.32 32.88
N LEU A 23 63.75 -45.09 33.28
CA LEU A 23 63.02 -44.27 34.23
C LEU A 23 61.91 -43.46 33.52
N ASN A 24 60.67 -43.94 33.61
CA ASN A 24 59.52 -43.26 33.00
C ASN A 24 58.85 -42.29 33.98
N VAL A 25 59.08 -40.98 33.78
CA VAL A 25 58.28 -39.91 34.41
C VAL A 25 57.00 -39.72 33.58
N VAL A 26 55.83 -39.93 34.21
CA VAL A 26 54.55 -40.00 33.50
C VAL A 26 53.68 -38.76 33.67
N ARG A 27 53.70 -38.11 34.85
CA ARG A 27 52.80 -36.98 35.15
C ARG A 27 53.41 -35.91 36.06
N PHE A 28 52.87 -34.71 35.93
CA PHE A 28 52.97 -33.66 36.95
C PHE A 28 51.85 -33.83 37.98
N VAL A 29 52.15 -33.47 39.22
CA VAL A 29 51.19 -33.33 40.33
C VAL A 29 51.29 -31.89 40.84
N ILE A 30 50.16 -31.18 40.86
CA ILE A 30 50.05 -29.78 41.27
C ILE A 30 49.19 -29.71 42.53
N ALA A 31 49.72 -29.10 43.60
CA ALA A 31 49.06 -29.10 44.90
C ALA A 31 49.10 -27.76 45.62
N LEU A 32 48.07 -27.51 46.43
CA LEU A 32 47.99 -26.40 47.37
C LEU A 32 48.20 -26.95 48.78
N VAL A 33 49.42 -26.79 49.29
CA VAL A 33 49.80 -27.22 50.65
C VAL A 33 49.65 -26.00 51.58
N PRO A 34 48.77 -26.04 52.60
CA PRO A 34 48.64 -24.94 53.56
C PRO A 34 49.95 -24.63 54.26
N ASP A 35 50.18 -23.35 54.56
CA ASP A 35 51.32 -22.84 55.35
C ASP A 35 52.72 -23.23 54.83
N LEU A 36 52.83 -23.65 53.56
CA LEU A 36 54.09 -23.98 52.91
C LEU A 36 54.93 -22.72 52.61
N ASP A 37 56.10 -22.64 53.23
CA ASP A 37 57.14 -21.65 52.90
C ASP A 37 57.81 -22.00 51.54
N PRO A 38 57.74 -21.12 50.52
CA PRO A 38 58.33 -21.38 49.20
C PRO A 38 59.85 -21.16 49.15
N ASP A 39 60.45 -20.49 50.14
CA ASP A 39 61.88 -20.25 50.23
C ASP A 39 62.61 -21.27 51.11
N ALA A 40 61.87 -22.01 51.95
CA ALA A 40 62.38 -23.16 52.69
C ALA A 40 62.98 -24.25 51.77
N PRO A 41 63.97 -25.03 52.26
CA PRO A 41 64.45 -26.22 51.56
C PRO A 41 63.34 -27.24 51.35
N VAL A 42 63.29 -27.85 50.16
CA VAL A 42 62.35 -28.93 49.85
C VAL A 42 62.62 -30.16 50.74
N ASP A 43 61.59 -30.62 51.46
CA ASP A 43 61.64 -31.89 52.18
C ASP A 43 61.81 -33.05 51.19
N ARG A 44 62.90 -33.80 51.36
CA ARG A 44 63.28 -34.93 50.51
C ARG A 44 62.77 -36.27 51.04
N ASP A 45 62.31 -36.33 52.29
CA ASP A 45 61.59 -37.48 52.88
C ASP A 45 60.07 -37.34 52.75
N GLY A 46 59.59 -36.12 52.45
CA GLY A 46 58.19 -35.76 52.31
C GLY A 46 57.41 -36.65 51.35
N LEU A 47 56.20 -37.04 51.78
CA LEU A 47 55.26 -37.82 50.98
C LEU A 47 54.56 -36.95 49.92
N LYS A 48 53.91 -37.61 48.96
CA LYS A 48 52.95 -36.97 48.05
C LYS A 48 51.85 -36.27 48.87
N PRO A 49 51.45 -35.03 48.53
CA PRO A 49 50.34 -34.34 49.17
C PRO A 49 49.08 -35.19 49.22
N ILE A 50 48.28 -35.04 50.28
CA ILE A 50 47.03 -35.78 50.44
C ILE A 50 46.05 -35.43 49.30
N PRO A 51 45.09 -36.31 48.94
CA PRO A 51 44.20 -36.10 47.79
C PRO A 51 43.48 -34.75 47.80
N GLU A 52 43.11 -34.24 48.98
CA GLU A 52 42.43 -32.96 49.20
C GLU A 52 43.31 -31.74 48.87
N GLN A 53 44.64 -31.90 48.85
CA GLN A 53 45.60 -30.86 48.49
C GLN A 53 45.97 -30.91 46.99
N ILE A 54 45.74 -32.02 46.29
CA ILE A 54 46.05 -32.16 44.87
C ILE A 54 44.98 -31.44 44.03
N MET A 55 45.32 -30.24 43.56
CA MET A 55 44.42 -29.41 42.76
C MET A 55 44.32 -29.88 41.31
N TYR A 56 45.41 -30.43 40.76
CA TYR A 56 45.47 -30.88 39.38
C TYR A 56 46.59 -31.90 39.14
N SER A 57 46.40 -32.82 38.20
CA SER A 57 47.46 -33.70 37.70
C SER A 57 47.22 -34.01 36.22
N GLN A 58 48.29 -34.01 35.44
CA GLN A 58 48.27 -34.20 33.99
C GLN A 58 49.56 -34.88 33.54
N ALA A 59 49.47 -35.69 32.49
CA ALA A 59 50.64 -36.29 31.86
C ALA A 59 51.63 -35.22 31.37
N ILE A 60 52.91 -35.58 31.29
CA ILE A 60 53.97 -34.73 30.74
C ILE A 60 53.58 -34.22 29.34
N THR A 61 53.59 -32.90 29.09
CA THR A 61 53.23 -32.35 27.77
C THR A 61 54.42 -32.32 26.80
N GLN A 62 55.64 -32.10 27.30
CA GLN A 62 56.89 -32.25 26.54
C GLN A 62 58.03 -32.74 27.44
N ARG A 63 59.00 -33.48 26.90
CA ARG A 63 60.22 -33.93 27.59
C ARG A 63 61.44 -33.90 26.67
N GLY A 64 62.57 -33.43 27.18
CA GLY A 64 63.77 -33.14 26.40
C GLY A 64 65.03 -33.18 27.27
N PHE A 65 66.21 -33.27 26.66
CA PHE A 65 67.50 -33.19 27.36
C PHE A 65 68.15 -31.82 27.15
N VAL A 66 68.95 -31.38 28.12
CA VAL A 66 69.77 -30.15 28.04
C VAL A 66 71.25 -30.50 27.91
N ASN A 67 71.65 -31.64 28.49
CA ASN A 67 72.94 -32.33 28.34
C ASN A 67 72.77 -33.74 28.95
N PRO A 68 73.77 -34.65 28.88
CA PRO A 68 73.61 -36.04 29.34
C PRO A 68 73.14 -36.22 30.79
N ASN A 69 73.37 -35.23 31.66
CA ASN A 69 73.03 -35.28 33.09
C ASN A 69 71.85 -34.38 33.47
N GLN A 70 71.13 -33.82 32.49
CA GLN A 70 70.04 -32.88 32.70
C GLN A 70 68.90 -33.12 31.72
N VAL A 71 67.73 -33.49 32.26
CA VAL A 71 66.49 -33.66 31.49
C VAL A 71 65.42 -32.73 32.03
N ILE A 72 64.57 -32.24 31.14
CA ILE A 72 63.57 -31.22 31.43
C ILE A 72 62.19 -31.69 30.99
N TYR A 73 61.24 -31.56 31.89
CA TYR A 73 59.83 -31.90 31.68
C TYR A 73 59.01 -30.61 31.64
N SER A 74 58.06 -30.51 30.71
CA SER A 74 57.16 -29.37 30.59
C SER A 74 55.71 -29.78 30.86
N LEU A 75 54.99 -28.85 31.48
CA LEU A 75 53.54 -28.85 31.64
C LEU A 75 52.98 -27.56 31.03
N MET A 76 52.16 -27.70 29.99
CA MET A 76 51.40 -26.60 29.39
C MET A 76 49.94 -26.67 29.84
N LEU A 77 49.49 -25.67 30.61
CA LEU A 77 48.10 -25.51 31.04
C LEU A 77 47.38 -24.45 30.20
N GLY A 78 46.45 -24.87 29.34
CA GLY A 78 45.65 -23.99 28.50
C GLY A 78 44.61 -23.18 29.28
N SER A 79 44.19 -22.04 28.71
CA SER A 79 43.18 -21.14 29.30
C SER A 79 41.78 -21.76 29.42
N ASP A 80 41.54 -22.94 28.83
CA ASP A 80 40.36 -23.79 28.98
C ASP A 80 40.34 -24.60 30.29
N ILE A 81 41.50 -24.85 30.90
CA ILE A 81 41.64 -25.60 32.16
C ILE A 81 41.17 -24.75 33.35
N GLY A 82 40.49 -25.40 34.31
CA GLY A 82 39.74 -24.81 35.41
C GLY A 82 40.52 -23.97 36.43
N ASP A 83 39.78 -23.43 37.39
CA ASP A 83 40.28 -22.47 38.38
C ASP A 83 40.86 -23.18 39.62
N PHE A 84 42.12 -22.90 39.92
CA PHE A 84 42.79 -23.34 41.16
C PHE A 84 44.03 -22.50 41.45
N ASP A 85 44.47 -22.52 42.70
CA ASP A 85 45.72 -21.91 43.17
C ASP A 85 46.65 -23.02 43.68
N TRP A 86 47.98 -22.84 43.60
CA TRP A 86 48.95 -23.84 44.06
C TRP A 86 50.28 -23.21 44.48
N ASN A 87 51.01 -23.91 45.33
CA ASN A 87 52.36 -23.55 45.80
C ASN A 87 53.34 -24.74 45.74
N TRP A 88 52.90 -25.91 45.28
CA TRP A 88 53.67 -27.14 45.26
C TRP A 88 53.57 -27.81 43.87
N ILE A 89 54.70 -28.29 43.36
CA ILE A 89 54.82 -28.98 42.06
C ILE A 89 55.67 -30.23 42.26
N GLY A 90 55.17 -31.39 41.82
CA GLY A 90 55.90 -32.67 41.85
C GLY A 90 55.89 -33.38 40.49
N LEU A 91 56.92 -34.20 40.27
CA LEU A 91 57.03 -35.16 39.16
C LEU A 91 56.85 -36.58 39.67
N GLU A 92 56.02 -37.38 38.99
CA GLU A 92 55.65 -38.74 39.38
C GLU A 92 55.96 -39.74 38.27
N THR A 93 56.50 -40.90 38.64
CA THR A 93 56.90 -41.99 37.73
C THR A 93 55.78 -43.00 37.48
N GLU A 94 56.02 -43.91 36.54
CA GLU A 94 55.12 -45.03 36.21
C GLU A 94 54.89 -45.98 37.40
N GLU A 95 55.84 -46.06 38.33
CA GLU A 95 55.76 -46.81 39.58
C GLU A 95 55.02 -46.06 40.71
N ASP A 96 54.32 -44.96 40.40
CA ASP A 96 53.70 -44.01 41.33
C ASP A 96 54.68 -43.46 42.40
N VAL A 97 55.97 -43.38 42.06
CA VAL A 97 57.01 -42.78 42.91
C VAL A 97 57.11 -41.27 42.63
N LEU A 98 57.04 -40.48 43.69
CA LEU A 98 57.32 -39.05 43.66
C LEU A 98 58.83 -38.82 43.46
N LEU A 99 59.24 -38.58 42.21
CA LEU A 99 60.64 -38.45 41.81
C LEU A 99 61.28 -37.18 42.35
N SER A 100 60.65 -36.03 42.13
CA SER A 100 61.23 -34.71 42.40
C SER A 100 60.15 -33.68 42.71
N VAL A 101 60.47 -32.71 43.57
CA VAL A 101 59.53 -31.73 44.14
C VAL A 101 60.13 -30.32 44.07
N ALA A 102 59.29 -29.32 43.82
CA ALA A 102 59.62 -27.91 43.94
C ALA A 102 58.50 -27.16 44.66
N TYR A 103 58.88 -26.32 45.62
CA TYR A 103 57.98 -25.33 46.21
C TYR A 103 58.08 -24.03 45.39
N VAL A 104 56.96 -23.32 45.24
CA VAL A 104 56.85 -22.05 44.51
C VAL A 104 55.94 -21.09 45.28
N PRO A 105 56.16 -19.76 45.22
CA PRO A 105 55.22 -18.79 45.76
C PRO A 105 53.82 -19.00 45.15
N LEU A 106 52.74 -18.67 45.87
CA LEU A 106 51.36 -18.97 45.45
C LEU A 106 51.09 -18.53 43.99
N GLN A 107 50.72 -19.49 43.15
CA GLN A 107 50.38 -19.33 41.75
C GLN A 107 48.87 -19.48 41.54
N GLN A 108 48.34 -18.89 40.46
CA GLN A 108 46.90 -18.91 40.15
C GLN A 108 46.66 -19.32 38.69
N LYS A 109 45.73 -20.26 38.48
CA LYS A 109 45.19 -20.65 37.17
C LYS A 109 43.75 -20.19 37.12
N ARG A 110 43.40 -19.47 36.07
CA ARG A 110 42.02 -19.05 35.79
C ARG A 110 41.63 -19.54 34.41
N LYS A 111 40.41 -20.06 34.31
CA LYS A 111 39.75 -20.44 33.08
C LYS A 111 39.20 -19.19 32.39
N ASN A 112 39.29 -19.18 31.07
CA ASN A 112 38.70 -18.14 30.24
C ASN A 112 37.19 -18.38 30.15
N ILE A 113 36.40 -17.47 30.71
CA ILE A 113 34.95 -17.49 30.69
C ILE A 113 34.45 -16.09 30.29
N PRO A 114 34.65 -15.65 29.02
CA PRO A 114 34.22 -14.33 28.59
C PRO A 114 32.69 -14.17 28.68
N PRO A 115 32.15 -13.00 29.07
CA PRO A 115 32.86 -11.79 29.47
C PRO A 115 33.26 -11.75 30.96
N HIS A 116 32.92 -12.78 31.75
CA HIS A 116 32.99 -12.76 33.21
C HIS A 116 34.40 -12.94 33.79
N GLN A 117 35.27 -13.70 33.12
CA GLN A 117 36.65 -13.93 33.56
C GLN A 117 37.59 -14.08 32.37
N ILE A 118 38.70 -13.35 32.38
CA ILE A 118 39.83 -13.54 31.46
C ILE A 118 40.73 -14.63 32.04
N GLY A 119 40.93 -15.71 31.28
CA GLY A 119 41.78 -16.84 31.68
C GLY A 119 43.26 -16.62 31.38
N ASN A 120 44.12 -17.43 31.99
CA ASN A 120 45.55 -17.47 31.70
C ASN A 120 46.01 -18.83 31.14
N ASN A 121 46.99 -18.79 30.25
CA ASN A 121 47.83 -19.94 29.91
C ASN A 121 49.00 -19.99 30.89
N VAL A 122 49.38 -21.18 31.36
CA VAL A 122 50.49 -21.35 32.32
C VAL A 122 51.40 -22.49 31.88
N THR A 123 52.63 -22.17 31.47
CA THR A 123 53.67 -23.17 31.19
C THR A 123 54.60 -23.30 32.41
N ARG A 124 54.92 -24.53 32.82
CA ARG A 124 55.92 -24.82 33.85
C ARG A 124 56.93 -25.83 33.31
N ASN A 125 58.20 -25.44 33.33
CA ASN A 125 59.32 -26.28 32.95
C ASN A 125 60.07 -26.71 34.22
N PHE A 126 60.34 -28.00 34.35
CA PHE A 126 60.88 -28.63 35.55
C PHE A 126 62.14 -29.41 35.16
N LEU A 127 63.30 -28.88 35.56
CA LEU A 127 64.61 -29.49 35.29
C LEU A 127 64.92 -30.55 36.37
N VAL A 128 65.36 -31.73 35.93
CA VAL A 128 65.80 -32.84 36.78
C VAL A 128 67.26 -33.13 36.44
N VAL A 129 68.12 -33.18 37.47
CA VAL A 129 69.57 -33.22 37.33
C VAL A 129 70.12 -34.41 38.11
N PHE A 130 70.69 -35.39 37.41
CA PHE A 130 71.42 -36.52 37.98
C PHE A 130 72.34 -37.15 36.92
N ASP A 131 73.32 -37.94 37.35
CA ASP A 131 74.31 -38.53 36.44
C ASP A 131 73.66 -39.56 35.50
N GLY A 132 73.91 -39.44 34.19
CA GLY A 132 73.33 -40.29 33.16
C GLY A 132 71.83 -40.07 32.88
N ALA A 133 71.23 -38.96 33.33
CA ALA A 133 69.80 -38.69 33.23
C ALA A 133 69.20 -38.86 31.81
N GLN A 134 69.91 -38.42 30.77
CA GLN A 134 69.47 -38.57 29.38
C GLN A 134 69.34 -40.05 28.99
N ALA A 135 70.33 -40.86 29.34
CA ALA A 135 70.37 -42.28 29.03
C ALA A 135 69.30 -43.05 29.82
N LEU A 136 69.19 -42.81 31.13
CA LEU A 136 68.24 -43.52 31.99
C LEU A 136 66.78 -43.24 31.63
N THR A 137 66.47 -42.04 31.15
CA THR A 137 65.10 -41.67 30.73
C THR A 137 64.81 -41.92 29.25
N ALA A 138 65.80 -42.40 28.49
CA ALA A 138 65.77 -42.58 27.03
C ALA A 138 65.33 -41.33 26.23
N ILE A 139 65.58 -40.13 26.74
CA ILE A 139 65.15 -38.87 26.12
C ILE A 139 66.17 -38.42 25.06
N THR A 140 65.76 -38.47 23.79
CA THR A 140 66.61 -38.18 22.62
C THR A 140 66.35 -36.82 21.95
N VAL A 141 65.37 -36.04 22.42
CA VAL A 141 65.03 -34.72 21.88
C VAL A 141 65.74 -33.63 22.68
N ASP A 142 66.51 -32.78 22.00
CA ASP A 142 67.20 -31.63 22.60
C ASP A 142 66.19 -30.52 22.95
N ALA A 143 66.21 -30.01 24.17
CA ALA A 143 65.27 -29.00 24.66
C ALA A 143 65.41 -27.62 23.99
N SER A 144 66.51 -27.35 23.28
CA SER A 144 66.64 -26.15 22.44
C SER A 144 65.68 -26.15 21.24
N THR A 145 65.27 -27.33 20.76
CA THR A 145 64.28 -27.48 19.68
C THR A 145 62.86 -27.05 20.06
N TRP A 146 62.63 -26.69 21.33
CA TRP A 146 61.33 -26.24 21.84
C TRP A 146 60.99 -24.78 21.54
N GLN A 147 61.89 -24.03 20.88
CA GLN A 147 61.48 -22.76 20.28
C GLN A 147 60.38 -23.03 19.24
N HIS A 148 59.21 -22.41 19.41
CA HIS A 148 58.13 -22.53 18.45
C HIS A 148 58.56 -21.92 17.11
N ASP A 149 58.90 -22.78 16.14
CA ASP A 149 59.07 -22.35 14.76
C ASP A 149 57.71 -21.96 14.16
N PHE A 150 57.39 -20.67 14.28
CA PHE A 150 56.21 -20.10 13.66
C PHE A 150 56.40 -19.84 12.15
N THR A 151 57.57 -20.07 11.56
CA THR A 151 57.86 -19.75 10.14
C THR A 151 56.87 -20.42 9.19
N VAL A 152 56.59 -21.72 9.40
CA VAL A 152 55.60 -22.46 8.59
C VAL A 152 54.20 -21.90 8.80
N ARG A 153 53.84 -21.51 10.03
CA ARG A 153 52.52 -20.98 10.37
C ARG A 153 52.29 -19.59 9.78
N LEU A 154 53.30 -18.72 9.81
CA LEU A 154 53.30 -17.35 9.27
C LEU A 154 53.28 -17.37 7.75
N ASN A 155 54.18 -18.12 7.08
CA ASN A 155 54.12 -18.33 5.63
C ASN A 155 52.71 -18.80 5.17
N SER A 156 52.04 -19.63 5.99
CA SER A 156 50.67 -20.14 5.77
C SER A 156 49.53 -19.17 6.15
N ILE A 157 49.85 -17.99 6.72
CA ILE A 157 48.95 -16.83 6.85
C ILE A 157 49.12 -15.97 5.60
N ASP A 158 50.34 -15.57 5.27
CA ASP A 158 50.63 -14.67 4.14
C ASP A 158 50.10 -15.27 2.82
N GLU A 159 50.34 -16.56 2.58
CA GLU A 159 49.84 -17.25 1.39
C GLU A 159 48.31 -17.42 1.41
N ARG A 160 47.69 -17.52 2.60
CA ARG A 160 46.23 -17.55 2.72
C ARG A 160 45.63 -16.17 2.46
N GLU A 161 46.26 -15.09 2.90
CA GLU A 161 45.83 -13.73 2.60
C GLU A 161 45.98 -13.44 1.11
N ARG A 162 47.12 -13.82 0.51
CA ARG A 162 47.33 -13.75 -0.95
C ARG A 162 46.23 -14.50 -1.71
N LEU A 163 45.96 -15.75 -1.35
CA LEU A 163 44.90 -16.54 -1.99
C LEU A 163 43.49 -15.95 -1.74
N HIS A 164 43.22 -15.38 -0.57
CA HIS A 164 41.93 -14.72 -0.30
C HIS A 164 41.75 -13.42 -1.12
N ASN A 165 42.80 -12.60 -1.20
CA ASN A 165 42.82 -11.43 -2.09
C ASN A 165 42.68 -11.86 -3.56
N ARG A 166 43.28 -12.98 -3.96
CA ARG A 166 43.12 -13.57 -5.29
C ARG A 166 41.66 -13.99 -5.54
N ASP A 167 40.99 -14.65 -4.61
CA ASP A 167 39.58 -15.02 -4.76
C ASP A 167 38.65 -13.79 -4.88
N LEU A 168 39.02 -12.65 -4.29
CA LEU A 168 38.27 -11.40 -4.32
C LEU A 168 38.57 -10.49 -5.52
N TYR A 169 39.82 -10.45 -6.00
CA TYR A 169 40.31 -9.50 -7.01
C TYR A 169 40.80 -10.17 -8.32
N GLY A 170 40.92 -11.50 -8.37
CA GLY A 170 41.18 -12.29 -9.59
C GLY A 170 42.62 -12.23 -10.13
N ARG A 171 42.74 -12.38 -11.47
CA ARG A 171 43.89 -12.01 -12.34
C ARG A 171 44.75 -10.88 -11.74
N VAL A 172 44.25 -9.69 -12.04
CA VAL A 172 44.85 -8.38 -11.89
C VAL A 172 43.69 -7.44 -11.58
N CYS A 173 43.85 -6.53 -10.62
CA CYS A 173 42.85 -5.50 -10.35
C CYS A 173 43.57 -4.19 -9.97
N PHE A 174 43.66 -3.26 -10.92
CA PHE A 174 44.11 -1.90 -10.65
C PHE A 174 42.92 -1.01 -10.32
N PHE A 175 43.05 -0.22 -9.24
CA PHE A 175 41.99 0.68 -8.78
C PHE A 175 42.18 2.03 -9.48
N ALA A 176 41.31 2.32 -10.45
CA ALA A 176 41.41 3.50 -11.31
C ALA A 176 42.82 3.68 -11.92
N ASP A 177 43.44 4.85 -11.76
CA ASP A 177 44.70 5.23 -12.40
C ASP A 177 45.95 4.64 -11.70
N GLY A 178 45.79 3.91 -10.59
CA GLY A 178 46.91 3.33 -9.84
C GLY A 178 47.76 2.39 -10.69
N PHE A 179 49.07 2.65 -10.74
CA PHE A 179 50.05 1.97 -11.59
C PHE A 179 49.80 2.13 -13.11
N ARG A 180 49.06 3.16 -13.57
CA ARG A 180 49.12 3.57 -14.98
C ARG A 180 50.52 4.13 -15.28
N LEU A 181 51.12 3.66 -16.38
CA LEU A 181 52.32 4.26 -16.94
C LEU A 181 51.93 5.50 -17.75
N GLU A 182 52.55 6.64 -17.46
CA GLU A 182 52.22 7.93 -18.03
C GLU A 182 53.51 8.68 -18.41
N LYS A 183 53.40 9.62 -19.36
CA LYS A 183 54.48 10.46 -19.85
C LYS A 183 54.19 11.92 -19.49
N THR A 184 55.18 12.62 -18.94
CA THR A 184 55.24 14.09 -18.94
C THR A 184 56.27 14.52 -19.97
N ASP A 185 55.82 15.28 -20.98
CA ASP A 185 56.71 15.93 -21.94
C ASP A 185 57.60 16.96 -21.23
N GLY A 186 58.87 17.05 -21.62
CA GLY A 186 59.79 18.09 -21.13
C GLY A 186 59.47 19.48 -21.70
N GLU A 187 59.87 20.53 -20.99
CA GLU A 187 60.04 21.86 -21.59
C GLU A 187 61.33 21.89 -22.45
N GLU A 188 61.58 22.98 -23.19
CA GLU A 188 62.58 23.05 -24.28
C GLU A 188 63.96 22.44 -23.91
N ASP A 189 64.43 21.52 -24.76
CA ASP A 189 65.67 20.72 -24.65
C ASP A 189 65.80 19.73 -23.45
N GLU A 190 64.82 19.63 -22.54
CA GLU A 190 64.80 18.60 -21.48
C GLU A 190 64.12 17.29 -21.97
N PRO A 191 64.59 16.09 -21.52
CA PRO A 191 63.99 14.82 -21.89
C PRO A 191 62.67 14.57 -21.15
N SER A 192 61.72 13.91 -21.82
CA SER A 192 60.47 13.47 -21.23
C SER A 192 60.66 12.54 -20.03
N VAL A 193 59.84 12.72 -19.01
CA VAL A 193 59.81 11.85 -17.83
C VAL A 193 58.68 10.84 -17.97
N PHE A 194 58.96 9.57 -17.69
CA PHE A 194 57.96 8.52 -17.57
C PHE A 194 57.78 8.16 -16.10
N HIS A 195 56.53 7.99 -15.66
CA HIS A 195 56.21 7.66 -14.28
C HIS A 195 55.04 6.68 -14.17
N LEU A 196 55.03 5.90 -13.09
CA LEU A 196 53.89 5.10 -12.67
C LEU A 196 53.06 5.89 -11.66
N LEU A 197 51.78 6.09 -11.95
CA LEU A 197 50.88 6.87 -11.09
C LEU A 197 50.60 6.20 -9.74
N PRO A 198 50.44 6.98 -8.65
CA PRO A 198 50.12 6.47 -7.32
C PRO A 198 48.74 5.81 -7.29
N GLY A 199 48.57 4.84 -6.39
CA GLY A 199 47.30 4.16 -6.19
C GLY A 199 47.46 2.75 -5.62
N VAL A 200 46.46 1.91 -5.85
CA VAL A 200 46.39 0.54 -5.33
C VAL A 200 46.17 -0.43 -6.48
N GLY A 201 46.85 -1.58 -6.42
CA GLY A 201 46.66 -2.69 -7.34
C GLY A 201 46.70 -4.02 -6.60
N TYR A 202 46.17 -5.07 -7.23
CA TYR A 202 46.36 -6.45 -6.83
C TYR A 202 46.82 -7.27 -8.03
N VAL A 203 47.89 -8.05 -7.86
CA VAL A 203 48.42 -8.97 -8.89
C VAL A 203 48.62 -10.32 -8.22
N GLU A 204 47.95 -11.36 -8.71
CA GLU A 204 47.99 -12.70 -8.08
C GLU A 204 47.70 -12.66 -6.57
N GLY A 205 46.82 -11.74 -6.16
CA GLY A 205 46.44 -11.51 -4.76
C GLY A 205 47.48 -10.76 -3.90
N ILE A 206 48.68 -10.48 -4.42
CA ILE A 206 49.67 -9.59 -3.78
C ILE A 206 49.12 -8.17 -3.86
N ARG A 207 49.02 -7.49 -2.71
CA ARG A 207 48.55 -6.10 -2.64
C ARG A 207 49.69 -5.13 -2.90
N LEU A 208 49.52 -4.28 -3.90
CA LEU A 208 50.41 -3.20 -4.26
C LEU A 208 49.80 -1.85 -3.83
N ALA A 209 50.64 -0.95 -3.32
CA ALA A 209 50.24 0.42 -3.05
C ALA A 209 51.45 1.34 -3.22
N SER A 210 51.29 2.41 -4.01
CA SER A 210 52.21 3.56 -4.00
C SER A 210 51.45 4.83 -3.61
N SER A 211 52.08 5.66 -2.79
CA SER A 211 51.56 6.96 -2.34
C SER A 211 52.04 8.14 -3.20
N LEU A 212 53.02 7.93 -4.09
CA LEU A 212 53.60 8.96 -4.96
C LEU A 212 53.72 8.43 -6.40
N ALA A 213 53.89 9.34 -7.36
CA ALA A 213 54.27 8.95 -8.72
C ALA A 213 55.74 8.52 -8.71
N GLU A 214 56.02 7.28 -9.11
CA GLU A 214 57.37 6.73 -9.12
C GLU A 214 57.98 6.90 -10.53
N PRO A 215 59.12 7.59 -10.70
CA PRO A 215 59.77 7.74 -11.99
C PRO A 215 60.37 6.40 -12.46
N VAL A 216 60.31 6.14 -13.75
CA VAL A 216 60.83 4.91 -14.38
C VAL A 216 61.73 5.23 -15.56
N GLU A 217 62.58 4.29 -15.94
CA GLU A 217 63.42 4.44 -17.13
C GLU A 217 62.55 4.58 -18.40
N PRO A 218 62.93 5.43 -19.37
CA PRO A 218 62.16 5.61 -20.60
C PRO A 218 62.15 4.32 -21.44
N PRO A 219 61.03 3.99 -22.10
CA PRO A 219 60.91 2.77 -22.89
C PRO A 219 61.83 2.78 -24.13
N PRO A 220 62.24 1.60 -24.64
CA PRO A 220 63.06 1.50 -25.83
C PRO A 220 62.34 2.05 -27.07
N SER A 221 63.10 2.50 -28.06
CA SER A 221 62.57 3.14 -29.28
C SER A 221 61.82 2.18 -30.23
N SER A 222 61.97 0.87 -30.06
CA SER A 222 61.12 -0.13 -30.70
C SER A 222 59.74 -0.18 -30.05
N VAL A 223 58.69 -0.45 -30.83
CA VAL A 223 57.39 -0.89 -30.29
C VAL A 223 57.58 -2.10 -29.39
N GLY A 224 56.95 -2.09 -28.22
CA GLY A 224 56.91 -3.19 -27.28
C GLY A 224 55.89 -2.93 -26.17
N TYR A 225 56.03 -3.64 -25.06
CA TYR A 225 55.12 -3.60 -23.93
C TYR A 225 55.87 -3.35 -22.62
N ALA A 226 55.24 -2.61 -21.72
CA ALA A 226 55.65 -2.41 -20.35
C ALA A 226 54.95 -3.44 -19.46
N TRP A 227 55.74 -4.25 -18.76
CA TRP A 227 55.32 -5.31 -17.87
C TRP A 227 55.67 -4.93 -16.43
N LEU A 228 54.68 -5.00 -15.53
CA LEU A 228 54.90 -4.98 -14.10
C LEU A 228 55.21 -6.42 -13.65
N ASP A 229 56.44 -6.64 -13.21
CA ASP A 229 56.84 -7.87 -12.50
C ASP A 229 56.59 -7.65 -11.01
N VAL A 230 55.94 -8.61 -10.34
CA VAL A 230 55.43 -8.49 -8.98
C VAL A 230 55.78 -9.71 -8.14
N THR A 231 56.37 -9.48 -6.97
CA THR A 231 56.88 -10.53 -6.09
C THR A 231 56.58 -10.26 -4.61
N LEU A 232 56.40 -11.31 -3.82
CA LEU A 232 56.20 -11.25 -2.36
C LEU A 232 57.41 -11.85 -1.64
N GLY A 233 58.53 -11.17 -1.79
CA GLY A 233 59.82 -11.56 -1.21
C GLY A 233 59.89 -11.35 0.30
N ARG A 234 60.92 -11.91 0.94
CA ARG A 234 61.23 -11.63 2.36
C ARG A 234 62.05 -10.36 2.50
N GLU A 235 61.81 -9.64 3.60
CA GLU A 235 62.65 -8.53 4.03
C GLU A 235 62.80 -8.55 5.55
N LEU A 236 64.02 -8.86 6.02
CA LEU A 236 64.31 -9.07 7.44
C LEU A 236 63.38 -10.12 8.09
N ASN A 237 62.33 -9.68 8.79
CA ASN A 237 61.36 -10.52 9.50
C ASN A 237 59.95 -10.46 8.87
N ASP A 238 59.79 -9.82 7.71
CA ASP A 238 58.51 -9.52 7.05
C ASP A 238 58.46 -10.09 5.62
N ARG A 239 57.27 -10.09 4.99
CA ARG A 239 57.09 -10.33 3.55
C ARG A 239 56.56 -9.08 2.86
N VAL A 240 57.44 -8.45 2.07
CA VAL A 240 57.17 -7.17 1.42
C VAL A 240 56.79 -7.41 -0.03
N ALA A 241 55.66 -6.83 -0.45
CA ALA A 241 55.28 -6.77 -1.85
C ALA A 241 56.23 -5.80 -2.58
N ARG A 242 57.00 -6.33 -3.54
CA ARG A 242 57.89 -5.55 -4.40
C ARG A 242 57.42 -5.68 -5.85
N TRP A 243 57.78 -4.69 -6.66
CA TRP A 243 57.50 -4.70 -8.09
C TRP A 243 58.63 -3.99 -8.84
N THR A 244 58.78 -4.32 -10.12
CA THR A 244 59.72 -3.70 -11.06
C THR A 244 59.03 -3.51 -12.41
N LEU A 245 59.52 -2.55 -13.21
CA LEU A 245 59.05 -2.34 -14.58
C LEU A 245 60.03 -2.97 -15.57
N ILE A 246 59.52 -3.79 -16.49
CA ILE A 246 60.28 -4.50 -17.51
C ILE A 246 59.72 -4.14 -18.88
N TYR A 247 60.59 -3.78 -19.83
CA TYR A 247 60.18 -3.56 -21.23
C TYR A 247 60.54 -4.77 -22.08
N SER A 248 59.55 -5.30 -22.82
CA SER A 248 59.72 -6.47 -23.69
C SER A 248 58.90 -6.34 -24.98
N GLN A 249 59.43 -6.85 -26.10
CA GLN A 249 58.66 -7.02 -27.34
C GLN A 249 57.81 -8.30 -27.31
N ASP A 250 58.33 -9.34 -26.66
CA ASP A 250 57.65 -10.62 -26.45
C ASP A 250 56.82 -10.62 -25.17
N LYS A 251 55.86 -11.54 -25.08
CA LYS A 251 55.08 -11.78 -23.87
C LYS A 251 55.99 -12.23 -22.72
N PHE A 252 55.85 -11.61 -21.55
CA PHE A 252 56.57 -12.00 -20.34
C PHE A 252 55.69 -12.89 -19.45
N ASP A 253 56.11 -14.14 -19.23
CA ASP A 253 55.36 -15.15 -18.47
C ASP A 253 55.77 -15.19 -16.98
N ASP A 254 54.87 -15.68 -16.13
CA ASP A 254 55.15 -15.90 -14.70
C ASP A 254 56.29 -16.88 -14.49
N TYR A 255 57.21 -16.58 -13.56
CA TYR A 255 58.41 -17.37 -13.32
C TYR A 255 58.73 -17.53 -11.84
N VAL A 256 59.77 -18.30 -11.55
CA VAL A 256 60.35 -18.45 -10.22
C VAL A 256 61.84 -18.14 -10.34
N ASP A 257 62.36 -17.32 -9.43
CA ASP A 257 63.77 -16.91 -9.43
C ASP A 257 64.71 -18.01 -8.90
N ALA A 258 66.01 -17.71 -8.84
CA ALA A 258 67.03 -18.64 -8.36
C ALA A 258 66.94 -18.93 -6.84
N ASP A 259 66.29 -18.07 -6.06
CA ASP A 259 66.08 -18.19 -4.62
C ASP A 259 64.74 -18.87 -4.27
N GLY A 260 63.92 -19.22 -5.29
CA GLY A 260 62.66 -19.91 -5.14
C GLY A 260 61.45 -19.00 -4.92
N ILE A 261 61.57 -17.70 -5.19
CA ILE A 261 60.51 -16.71 -5.06
C ILE A 261 59.70 -16.64 -6.36
N ALA A 262 58.37 -16.63 -6.26
CA ALA A 262 57.48 -16.51 -7.42
C ALA A 262 57.33 -15.05 -7.87
N HIS A 263 57.44 -14.85 -9.18
CA HIS A 263 57.35 -13.58 -9.89
C HIS A 263 56.15 -13.61 -10.84
N PHE A 264 55.26 -12.63 -10.70
CA PHE A 264 53.97 -12.58 -11.38
C PHE A 264 53.91 -11.37 -12.30
N CYS A 265 53.83 -11.65 -13.59
CA CYS A 265 54.04 -10.70 -14.67
C CYS A 265 52.70 -10.24 -15.27
N VAL A 266 52.58 -8.92 -15.46
CA VAL A 266 51.35 -8.26 -15.90
C VAL A 266 51.69 -7.15 -16.89
N GLU A 267 51.12 -7.23 -18.10
CA GLU A 267 51.17 -6.14 -19.06
C GLU A 267 50.37 -4.93 -18.53
N ILE A 268 50.94 -3.73 -18.60
CA ILE A 268 50.28 -2.49 -18.16
C ILE A 268 50.21 -1.41 -19.24
N ALA A 269 51.10 -1.41 -20.23
CA ALA A 269 51.00 -0.51 -21.37
C ALA A 269 51.70 -1.06 -22.62
N MET A 270 51.25 -0.64 -23.80
CA MET A 270 52.03 -0.68 -25.03
C MET A 270 52.83 0.62 -25.15
N VAL A 271 54.11 0.52 -25.52
CA VAL A 271 55.09 1.62 -25.52
C VAL A 271 55.93 1.64 -26.80
N GLN A 272 56.41 2.83 -27.19
CA GLN A 272 57.29 3.00 -28.35
C GLN A 272 58.14 4.29 -28.19
N GLY A 273 59.30 4.18 -27.54
CA GLY A 273 60.19 5.33 -27.29
C GLY A 273 59.46 6.51 -26.65
N ASP A 274 59.69 7.71 -27.17
CA ASP A 274 59.10 8.95 -26.64
C ASP A 274 57.59 9.14 -26.95
N ILE A 275 56.89 8.13 -27.48
CA ILE A 275 55.43 8.19 -27.69
C ILE A 275 54.71 7.94 -26.36
N ALA A 276 53.65 8.71 -26.10
CA ALA A 276 52.79 8.55 -24.93
C ALA A 276 52.29 7.08 -24.80
N PRO A 277 52.48 6.42 -23.65
CA PRO A 277 52.06 5.04 -23.44
C PRO A 277 50.57 4.82 -23.68
N GLN A 278 50.22 3.73 -24.37
CA GLN A 278 48.84 3.27 -24.44
C GLN A 278 48.58 2.31 -23.28
N ASP A 279 47.75 2.72 -22.32
CA ASP A 279 47.31 1.89 -21.19
C ASP A 279 46.62 0.61 -21.69
N THR A 280 47.14 -0.56 -21.29
CA THR A 280 46.58 -1.89 -21.60
C THR A 280 46.11 -2.64 -20.35
N ARG A 281 46.18 -2.01 -19.16
CA ARG A 281 45.71 -2.59 -17.91
C ARG A 281 44.22 -2.96 -18.02
N THR A 282 43.88 -4.17 -17.58
CA THR A 282 42.51 -4.47 -17.17
C THR A 282 42.25 -3.80 -15.81
N TYR A 283 41.86 -2.52 -15.84
CA TYR A 283 41.41 -1.77 -14.67
C TYR A 283 39.88 -1.78 -14.58
N GLU A 284 39.33 -1.66 -13.37
CA GLU A 284 37.92 -1.34 -13.16
C GLU A 284 37.84 0.06 -12.50
N PRO A 285 36.89 0.93 -12.92
CA PRO A 285 36.68 2.25 -12.32
C PRO A 285 36.01 2.12 -10.94
N PHE A 286 36.77 1.65 -9.95
CA PHE A 286 36.38 1.49 -8.55
C PHE A 286 36.93 2.66 -7.71
N GLU A 287 36.16 3.73 -7.55
CA GLU A 287 36.49 4.82 -6.60
C GLU A 287 36.27 4.41 -5.12
N SER A 288 35.78 3.19 -4.86
CA SER A 288 35.49 2.70 -3.51
C SER A 288 35.59 1.18 -3.39
N ALA A 289 35.43 0.65 -2.18
CA ALA A 289 35.51 -0.78 -1.92
C ALA A 289 34.56 -1.61 -2.80
N VAL A 290 35.10 -2.66 -3.44
CA VAL A 290 34.43 -3.52 -4.43
C VAL A 290 33.04 -3.99 -4.03
N ILE A 291 32.82 -4.36 -2.76
CA ILE A 291 31.49 -4.75 -2.23
C ILE A 291 30.46 -3.61 -2.34
N ARG A 292 30.86 -2.35 -2.04
CA ARG A 292 29.97 -1.19 -2.23
C ARG A 292 29.70 -0.92 -3.70
N HIS A 293 30.71 -1.11 -4.55
CA HIS A 293 30.58 -0.89 -5.99
C HIS A 293 29.59 -1.87 -6.64
N TYR A 294 29.71 -3.17 -6.37
CA TYR A 294 28.73 -4.16 -6.81
C TYR A 294 27.34 -3.94 -6.19
N ALA A 295 27.25 -3.52 -4.92
CA ALA A 295 25.96 -3.19 -4.29
C ALA A 295 25.32 -1.89 -4.84
N ALA A 296 26.10 -0.97 -5.41
CA ALA A 296 25.62 0.29 -5.98
C ALA A 296 25.20 0.18 -7.46
N ARG A 297 25.77 -0.77 -8.22
CA ARG A 297 25.40 -1.02 -9.62
C ARG A 297 24.00 -1.67 -9.72
N LYS A 298 22.95 -0.85 -9.73
CA LYS A 298 21.63 -1.25 -10.26
C LYS A 298 21.74 -1.52 -11.76
N GLY A 299 21.90 -2.79 -12.15
CA GLY A 299 21.93 -3.21 -13.54
C GLY A 299 21.61 -4.68 -13.71
N ASP A 300 20.97 -5.04 -14.83
CA ASP A 300 20.87 -6.42 -15.28
C ASP A 300 22.24 -6.89 -15.79
N TYR A 301 22.73 -8.01 -15.26
CA TYR A 301 23.96 -8.66 -15.70
C TYR A 301 23.63 -10.00 -16.36
N PRO A 302 23.76 -10.13 -17.69
CA PRO A 302 23.33 -11.35 -18.40
C PRO A 302 24.05 -12.63 -17.95
N GLU A 303 25.34 -12.51 -17.58
CA GLU A 303 26.25 -13.65 -17.36
C GLU A 303 26.71 -13.83 -15.89
N LEU A 304 26.52 -12.83 -15.02
CA LEU A 304 26.78 -13.00 -13.58
C LEU A 304 25.63 -13.74 -12.92
N ARG A 305 25.94 -14.58 -11.93
CA ARG A 305 24.97 -15.24 -11.03
C ARG A 305 24.32 -14.25 -10.02
N ALA A 306 24.08 -13.02 -10.47
CA ALA A 306 23.35 -11.96 -9.78
C ALA A 306 21.90 -11.83 -10.27
N ARG A 307 21.45 -12.71 -11.18
CA ARG A 307 20.04 -13.14 -11.15
C ARG A 307 19.82 -13.73 -9.75
N GLY A 308 19.05 -13.04 -8.91
CA GLY A 308 18.60 -13.62 -7.65
C GLY A 308 17.89 -14.94 -7.96
N THR A 309 18.27 -16.01 -7.26
CA THR A 309 17.87 -17.40 -7.58
C THR A 309 16.40 -17.46 -7.98
N THR A 310 16.15 -17.83 -9.22
CA THR A 310 14.79 -18.02 -9.75
C THR A 310 14.13 -19.16 -8.99
N LYS A 311 12.80 -19.30 -9.09
CA LYS A 311 12.10 -20.38 -8.37
C LYS A 311 12.66 -21.75 -8.76
N ASP A 312 12.95 -21.90 -10.05
CA ASP A 312 13.58 -23.02 -10.72
C ASP A 312 14.99 -23.35 -10.15
N ASP A 313 15.83 -22.33 -9.89
CA ASP A 313 17.20 -22.51 -9.37
C ASP A 313 17.25 -23.11 -7.94
N VAL A 314 16.14 -23.03 -7.19
CA VAL A 314 16.05 -23.49 -5.79
C VAL A 314 14.93 -24.51 -5.54
N GLY A 315 14.29 -25.04 -6.59
CA GLY A 315 13.21 -26.02 -6.45
C GLY A 315 11.91 -25.45 -5.87
N LEU A 316 11.75 -24.11 -5.83
CA LEU A 316 10.51 -23.44 -5.41
C LEU A 316 9.43 -23.45 -6.51
N ASP A 317 9.80 -23.83 -7.72
CA ASP A 317 8.91 -24.26 -8.81
C ASP A 317 8.37 -25.68 -8.57
N GLN A 318 9.16 -26.55 -7.92
CA GLN A 318 8.80 -27.92 -7.55
C GLN A 318 8.04 -28.00 -6.20
N ILE A 319 7.96 -26.91 -5.42
CA ILE A 319 7.04 -26.85 -4.29
C ILE A 319 5.60 -26.73 -4.84
N PRO A 320 4.64 -27.58 -4.41
CA PRO A 320 3.26 -27.59 -4.91
C PRO A 320 2.40 -26.42 -4.40
N ASN A 321 2.98 -25.23 -4.26
CA ASN A 321 2.25 -23.96 -4.15
C ASN A 321 1.73 -23.59 -5.55
N ALA A 322 0.75 -24.36 -6.04
CA ALA A 322 0.27 -24.29 -7.42
C ALA A 322 -0.09 -22.85 -7.82
N ILE A 323 0.70 -22.26 -8.72
CA ILE A 323 0.41 -20.94 -9.29
C ILE A 323 -0.77 -21.13 -10.23
N SER A 324 -1.97 -20.80 -9.77
CA SER A 324 -3.16 -20.97 -10.59
C SER A 324 -3.32 -19.81 -11.57
N ASP A 325 -3.39 -20.18 -12.84
CA ASP A 325 -3.85 -19.37 -13.96
C ASP A 325 -5.34 -19.60 -14.26
N ASP A 326 -6.07 -20.32 -13.40
CA ASP A 326 -7.51 -20.54 -13.53
C ASP A 326 -8.31 -19.51 -12.70
N PRO A 327 -9.15 -18.65 -13.33
CA PRO A 327 -9.96 -17.66 -12.61
C PRO A 327 -11.08 -18.27 -11.77
N GLU A 328 -11.46 -19.52 -11.98
CA GLU A 328 -12.51 -20.21 -11.21
C GLU A 328 -11.98 -20.83 -9.89
N THR A 329 -10.66 -20.86 -9.71
CA THR A 329 -10.01 -21.46 -8.52
C THR A 329 -9.91 -20.45 -7.36
N ASN A 330 -10.73 -20.65 -6.33
CA ASN A 330 -10.76 -19.82 -5.10
C ASN A 330 -10.23 -20.59 -3.88
N SER A 331 -8.90 -20.79 -3.79
CA SER A 331 -8.22 -21.37 -2.62
C SER A 331 -7.23 -20.39 -2.02
N SER A 332 -7.25 -20.23 -0.69
CA SER A 332 -6.28 -19.41 0.05
C SER A 332 -4.86 -20.00 0.11
N GLU A 333 -4.68 -21.25 -0.32
CA GLU A 333 -3.38 -21.92 -0.41
C GLU A 333 -2.66 -21.63 -1.75
N ILE A 334 -3.34 -20.96 -2.68
CA ILE A 334 -2.90 -20.68 -4.05
C ILE A 334 -2.58 -19.19 -4.20
N VAL A 335 -1.38 -18.88 -4.70
CA VAL A 335 -1.02 -17.52 -5.09
C VAL A 335 -1.49 -17.27 -6.51
N ALA A 336 -2.53 -16.46 -6.66
CA ALA A 336 -3.03 -16.03 -7.97
C ALA A 336 -1.94 -15.31 -8.76
N SER A 337 -1.77 -15.67 -10.03
CA SER A 337 -0.78 -15.05 -10.90
C SER A 337 -1.19 -13.64 -11.35
N THR A 338 -0.25 -12.86 -11.88
CA THR A 338 -0.54 -11.60 -12.58
C THR A 338 -1.51 -11.81 -13.75
N ALA A 339 -1.47 -12.96 -14.42
CA ALA A 339 -2.37 -13.29 -15.54
C ALA A 339 -3.78 -13.66 -15.06
N ALA A 340 -3.92 -14.30 -13.90
CA ALA A 340 -5.21 -14.56 -13.25
C ALA A 340 -5.84 -13.27 -12.73
N LEU A 341 -5.09 -12.42 -12.02
CA LEU A 341 -5.56 -11.13 -11.52
C LEU A 341 -5.97 -10.18 -12.65
N ASN A 342 -5.21 -10.14 -13.75
CA ASN A 342 -5.58 -9.35 -14.94
C ASN A 342 -6.85 -9.89 -15.61
N ARG A 343 -7.04 -11.22 -15.68
CA ARG A 343 -8.29 -11.80 -16.19
C ARG A 343 -9.49 -11.50 -15.29
N LEU A 344 -9.36 -11.57 -13.97
CA LEU A 344 -10.41 -11.19 -13.02
C LEU A 344 -10.78 -9.71 -13.16
N ASN A 345 -9.80 -8.81 -13.20
CA ASN A 345 -10.04 -7.38 -13.43
C ASN A 345 -10.72 -7.10 -14.78
N GLN A 346 -10.38 -7.87 -15.81
CA GLN A 346 -11.04 -7.80 -17.11
C GLN A 346 -12.49 -8.32 -17.05
N GLN A 347 -12.75 -9.48 -16.44
CA GLN A 347 -14.10 -10.04 -16.26
C GLN A 347 -15.01 -9.07 -15.48
N ILE A 348 -14.53 -8.48 -14.39
CA ILE A 348 -15.26 -7.46 -13.63
C ILE A 348 -15.54 -6.24 -14.51
N SER A 349 -14.55 -5.74 -15.24
CA SER A 349 -14.71 -4.60 -16.16
C SER A 349 -15.71 -4.88 -17.29
N ASP A 350 -15.67 -6.09 -17.84
CA ASP A 350 -16.52 -6.56 -18.94
C ASP A 350 -17.98 -6.73 -18.49
N SER A 351 -18.20 -7.26 -17.28
CA SER A 351 -19.54 -7.44 -16.70
C SER A 351 -20.32 -6.13 -16.52
N LEU A 352 -19.63 -4.99 -16.57
CA LEU A 352 -20.19 -3.66 -16.45
C LEU A 352 -20.34 -2.95 -17.81
N VAL A 353 -19.89 -3.51 -18.93
CA VAL A 353 -19.93 -2.83 -20.24
C VAL A 353 -21.38 -2.51 -20.65
N GLY A 354 -21.61 -1.28 -21.12
CA GLY A 354 -22.95 -0.75 -21.36
C GLY A 354 -23.67 -0.21 -20.12
N MET A 355 -23.14 -0.41 -18.90
CA MET A 355 -23.65 0.25 -17.70
C MET A 355 -23.63 1.77 -17.88
N VAL A 356 -24.73 2.42 -17.52
CA VAL A 356 -24.88 3.87 -17.51
C VAL A 356 -24.78 4.36 -16.06
N ALA A 357 -23.87 5.30 -15.80
CA ALA A 357 -23.61 5.82 -14.46
C ALA A 357 -23.44 7.35 -14.46
N ALA A 358 -23.69 7.95 -13.29
CA ALA A 358 -23.54 9.38 -13.05
C ALA A 358 -22.26 9.64 -12.23
N PHE A 359 -21.47 10.63 -12.64
CA PHE A 359 -20.20 10.98 -12.01
C PHE A 359 -20.15 12.46 -11.62
N ASP A 360 -19.59 12.75 -10.44
CA ASP A 360 -19.29 14.10 -9.97
C ASP A 360 -17.92 14.57 -10.51
N THR A 361 -17.78 14.52 -11.84
CA THR A 361 -16.52 14.79 -12.55
C THR A 361 -16.76 15.56 -13.86
N VAL A 362 -15.82 16.45 -14.21
CA VAL A 362 -15.89 17.23 -15.46
C VAL A 362 -15.46 16.43 -16.70
N SER A 363 -14.68 15.37 -16.51
CA SER A 363 -14.21 14.41 -17.51
C SER A 363 -14.78 13.02 -17.23
N ALA A 364 -14.89 12.18 -18.26
CA ALA A 364 -15.22 10.77 -18.07
C ALA A 364 -14.01 10.06 -17.42
N PRO A 365 -14.21 9.19 -16.41
CA PRO A 365 -13.14 8.36 -15.86
C PRO A 365 -12.58 7.37 -16.88
N THR A 366 -11.36 6.88 -16.67
CA THR A 366 -10.73 5.85 -17.52
C THR A 366 -11.62 4.61 -17.63
N GLY A 367 -11.85 4.12 -18.86
CA GLY A 367 -12.77 3.00 -19.11
C GLY A 367 -14.25 3.41 -19.21
N TRP A 368 -14.56 4.71 -19.31
CA TRP A 368 -15.91 5.25 -19.54
C TRP A 368 -15.92 6.29 -20.67
N LEU A 369 -17.02 6.32 -21.44
CA LEU A 369 -17.31 7.34 -22.46
C LEU A 369 -18.40 8.29 -21.95
N LYS A 370 -18.38 9.56 -22.39
CA LYS A 370 -19.48 10.51 -22.10
C LYS A 370 -20.73 10.12 -22.92
N ARG A 371 -21.92 10.16 -22.31
CA ARG A 371 -23.19 10.00 -23.04
C ARG A 371 -23.62 11.33 -23.66
N ASN A 372 -23.04 11.64 -24.82
CA ASN A 372 -23.15 12.96 -25.48
C ASN A 372 -23.49 12.90 -26.99
N GLY A 373 -23.97 11.76 -27.50
CA GLY A 373 -24.34 11.58 -28.91
C GLY A 373 -23.19 11.22 -29.88
N ALA A 374 -21.93 11.22 -29.42
CA ALA A 374 -20.76 11.14 -30.29
C ALA A 374 -20.62 9.80 -31.05
N ASP A 375 -20.10 9.88 -32.27
CA ASP A 375 -19.62 8.73 -33.04
C ASP A 375 -18.32 8.19 -32.40
N VAL A 376 -18.26 6.89 -32.16
CA VAL A 376 -17.08 6.20 -31.60
C VAL A 376 -16.78 4.91 -32.36
N SER A 377 -15.50 4.53 -32.45
CA SER A 377 -15.07 3.39 -33.28
C SER A 377 -15.58 2.04 -32.76
N ARG A 378 -16.18 1.24 -33.65
CA ARG A 378 -16.60 -0.15 -33.39
C ARG A 378 -15.40 -1.03 -33.00
N THR A 379 -14.23 -0.80 -33.59
CA THR A 379 -13.01 -1.57 -33.28
C THR A 379 -12.42 -1.21 -31.92
N ALA A 380 -12.39 0.07 -31.56
CA ALA A 380 -11.85 0.53 -30.28
C ALA A 380 -12.77 0.20 -29.08
N TYR A 381 -14.08 0.14 -29.31
CA TYR A 381 -15.11 -0.05 -28.28
C TYR A 381 -16.00 -1.27 -28.59
N ALA A 382 -15.39 -2.36 -29.08
CA ALA A 382 -16.10 -3.53 -29.61
C ALA A 382 -17.11 -4.16 -28.63
N LYS A 383 -16.75 -4.29 -27.35
CA LYS A 383 -17.64 -4.83 -26.30
C LYS A 383 -18.85 -3.93 -26.07
N LEU A 384 -18.66 -2.60 -26.10
CA LEU A 384 -19.78 -1.66 -26.01
C LEU A 384 -20.67 -1.73 -27.25
N PHE A 385 -20.08 -1.87 -28.45
CA PHE A 385 -20.84 -2.06 -29.69
C PHE A 385 -21.65 -3.36 -29.68
N GLU A 386 -21.14 -4.44 -29.09
CA GLU A 386 -21.88 -5.69 -28.90
C GLU A 386 -23.12 -5.50 -28.00
N VAL A 387 -23.00 -4.72 -26.92
CA VAL A 387 -24.09 -4.49 -25.94
C VAL A 387 -25.13 -3.45 -26.39
N ILE A 388 -24.72 -2.38 -27.09
CA ILE A 388 -25.65 -1.30 -27.50
C ILE A 388 -25.92 -1.20 -29.01
N GLY A 389 -25.11 -1.86 -29.84
CA GLY A 389 -25.23 -1.84 -31.30
C GLY A 389 -25.34 -0.42 -31.86
N THR A 390 -26.27 -0.23 -32.78
CA THR A 390 -26.62 1.06 -33.39
C THR A 390 -27.86 1.71 -32.75
N ARG A 391 -28.22 1.33 -31.50
CA ARG A 391 -29.47 1.78 -30.82
C ARG A 391 -29.65 3.29 -30.76
N TYR A 392 -28.56 4.04 -30.73
CA TYR A 392 -28.56 5.51 -30.67
C TYR A 392 -28.11 6.18 -31.98
N GLY A 393 -27.97 5.40 -33.06
CA GLY A 393 -27.41 5.83 -34.34
C GLY A 393 -26.31 4.89 -34.84
N ALA A 394 -26.13 4.85 -36.15
CA ALA A 394 -25.21 3.93 -36.83
C ALA A 394 -23.80 4.51 -37.06
N GLY A 395 -23.52 5.74 -36.59
CA GLY A 395 -22.33 6.52 -36.94
C GLY A 395 -22.22 6.74 -38.45
N ASP A 396 -20.99 6.64 -38.98
CA ASP A 396 -20.67 6.54 -40.41
C ASP A 396 -21.34 5.37 -41.16
N GLY A 397 -21.97 4.43 -40.44
CA GLY A 397 -22.59 3.22 -40.98
C GLY A 397 -21.67 1.99 -40.99
N ASP A 398 -20.35 2.18 -40.95
CA ASP A 398 -19.35 1.15 -41.20
C ASP A 398 -18.39 0.95 -40.01
N THR A 399 -17.56 1.95 -39.70
CA THR A 399 -16.47 1.83 -38.71
C THR A 399 -16.81 2.36 -37.31
N THR A 400 -17.94 3.07 -37.17
CA THR A 400 -18.34 3.78 -35.94
C THR A 400 -19.80 3.52 -35.54
N PHE A 401 -20.17 3.92 -34.32
CA PHE A 401 -21.54 3.89 -33.81
C PHE A 401 -21.74 5.02 -32.80
N ASN A 402 -23.00 5.43 -32.55
CA ASN A 402 -23.29 6.51 -31.61
C ASN A 402 -23.39 6.00 -30.18
N VAL A 403 -22.71 6.67 -29.24
CA VAL A 403 -23.10 6.61 -27.82
C VAL A 403 -24.31 7.53 -27.59
N GLY A 404 -25.38 7.01 -27.00
CA GLY A 404 -26.60 7.80 -26.82
C GLY A 404 -26.38 9.04 -25.95
N ASP A 405 -27.02 10.15 -26.31
CA ASP A 405 -27.00 11.37 -25.51
C ASP A 405 -27.78 11.17 -24.19
N SER A 406 -27.44 11.95 -23.17
CA SER A 406 -28.16 12.06 -21.89
C SER A 406 -28.01 13.45 -21.26
N ARG A 407 -27.45 14.42 -21.99
CA ARG A 407 -27.28 15.80 -21.52
C ARG A 407 -28.65 16.45 -21.34
N GLY A 408 -28.98 16.85 -20.11
CA GLY A 408 -30.28 17.46 -19.78
C GLY A 408 -31.47 16.49 -19.81
N ARG A 409 -31.25 15.16 -19.86
CA ARG A 409 -32.33 14.15 -19.83
C ARG A 409 -32.36 13.43 -18.49
N PHE A 410 -33.56 13.12 -18.00
CA PHE A 410 -33.76 12.24 -16.84
C PHE A 410 -33.73 10.77 -17.26
N ILE A 411 -33.10 9.90 -16.44
CA ILE A 411 -33.16 8.46 -16.63
C ILE A 411 -34.40 7.91 -15.91
N ARG A 412 -35.35 7.39 -16.67
CA ARG A 412 -36.46 6.56 -16.19
C ARG A 412 -36.11 5.07 -16.41
N GLY A 413 -36.46 4.22 -15.45
CA GLY A 413 -36.36 2.76 -15.62
C GLY A 413 -37.36 2.25 -16.66
N LEU A 414 -36.96 1.26 -17.46
CA LEU A 414 -37.85 0.59 -18.40
C LEU A 414 -39.02 -0.09 -17.65
N ASP A 415 -40.21 -0.11 -18.26
CA ASP A 415 -41.39 -0.76 -17.66
C ASP A 415 -41.25 -2.29 -17.56
N ASP A 416 -40.60 -2.89 -18.55
CA ASP A 416 -40.23 -4.32 -18.64
C ASP A 416 -41.39 -5.30 -18.33
N GLY A 417 -42.60 -4.94 -18.76
CA GLY A 417 -43.81 -5.76 -18.62
C GLY A 417 -44.61 -5.50 -17.34
N ARG A 418 -44.27 -4.47 -16.56
CA ARG A 418 -45.02 -4.04 -15.36
C ARG A 418 -46.38 -3.40 -15.69
N GLY A 419 -46.52 -2.80 -16.87
CA GLY A 419 -47.78 -2.21 -17.37
C GLY A 419 -48.10 -0.80 -16.85
N LEU A 420 -47.11 -0.03 -16.38
CA LEU A 420 -47.25 1.39 -16.03
C LEU A 420 -46.81 2.34 -17.15
N ASP A 421 -45.84 1.95 -17.98
CA ASP A 421 -45.33 2.74 -19.12
C ASP A 421 -45.08 1.82 -20.35
N PRO A 422 -46.10 1.05 -20.80
CA PRO A 422 -45.91 -0.11 -21.68
C PRO A 422 -45.50 0.23 -23.12
N ASP A 423 -45.78 1.44 -23.60
CA ASP A 423 -45.45 1.89 -24.97
C ASP A 423 -43.97 2.29 -25.13
N ARG A 424 -43.13 2.11 -24.10
CA ARG A 424 -41.75 2.61 -24.06
C ARG A 424 -40.73 1.51 -24.33
N ALA A 425 -40.03 1.61 -25.46
CA ALA A 425 -38.90 0.76 -25.79
C ALA A 425 -37.60 1.23 -25.11
N LEU A 426 -36.66 0.30 -24.86
CA LEU A 426 -35.34 0.60 -24.29
C LEU A 426 -34.58 1.63 -25.14
N GLY A 427 -34.21 2.76 -24.52
CA GLY A 427 -33.46 3.83 -25.17
C GLY A 427 -34.31 4.85 -25.93
N SER A 428 -35.64 4.73 -25.93
CA SER A 428 -36.53 5.76 -26.50
C SER A 428 -36.54 7.05 -25.67
N GLU A 429 -36.60 8.21 -26.30
CA GLU A 429 -36.72 9.52 -25.63
C GLU A 429 -38.19 9.92 -25.42
N GLN A 430 -38.44 10.83 -24.47
CA GLN A 430 -39.75 11.39 -24.15
C GLN A 430 -39.56 12.85 -23.71
N GLU A 431 -40.36 13.76 -24.25
CA GLU A 431 -40.38 15.17 -23.81
C GLU A 431 -41.25 15.37 -22.57
N GLY A 432 -41.01 16.48 -21.86
CA GLY A 432 -41.72 16.80 -20.61
C GLY A 432 -43.23 16.90 -20.79
N GLN A 433 -43.98 15.99 -20.16
CA GLN A 433 -45.44 15.98 -20.16
C GLN A 433 -45.99 16.42 -18.81
N ASN A 434 -47.03 17.27 -18.82
CA ASN A 434 -47.85 17.55 -17.64
C ASN A 434 -48.99 16.52 -17.56
N LEU A 435 -49.31 16.05 -16.35
CA LEU A 435 -50.51 15.25 -16.13
C LEU A 435 -51.76 16.11 -16.41
N VAL A 436 -52.76 15.51 -17.05
CA VAL A 436 -54.05 16.18 -17.31
C VAL A 436 -54.73 16.56 -16.01
N HIS A 437 -55.15 17.82 -15.92
CA HIS A 437 -55.85 18.41 -14.78
C HIS A 437 -56.63 19.63 -15.24
N ASP A 438 -57.58 20.07 -14.44
CA ASP A 438 -58.37 21.29 -14.63
C ASP A 438 -58.17 22.27 -13.45
N HIS A 439 -58.79 23.43 -13.55
CA HIS A 439 -58.82 24.46 -12.50
C HIS A 439 -60.22 25.03 -12.39
N GLY A 440 -60.70 25.25 -11.16
CA GLY A 440 -61.94 25.97 -10.91
C GLY A 440 -61.80 27.44 -11.31
N ALA A 441 -62.51 27.87 -12.34
CA ALA A 441 -62.55 29.26 -12.80
C ALA A 441 -63.86 29.95 -12.38
N VAL A 442 -63.78 31.23 -12.03
CA VAL A 442 -64.94 32.08 -11.72
C VAL A 442 -64.81 33.41 -12.43
N SER A 443 -65.92 33.93 -12.95
CA SER A 443 -66.04 35.33 -13.39
C SER A 443 -66.57 36.18 -12.24
N SER A 444 -66.29 37.48 -12.24
CA SER A 444 -67.08 38.43 -11.46
C SER A 444 -68.52 38.50 -11.97
N GLU A 445 -69.41 39.11 -11.19
CA GLU A 445 -70.72 39.55 -11.68
C GLU A 445 -70.56 40.47 -12.91
N ALA A 446 -71.53 40.42 -13.83
CA ALA A 446 -71.53 41.27 -15.01
C ALA A 446 -71.72 42.74 -14.59
N GLY A 447 -70.99 43.65 -15.25
CA GLY A 447 -71.14 45.08 -15.03
C GLY A 447 -72.52 45.61 -15.46
N TRP A 448 -72.77 46.88 -15.12
CA TRP A 448 -73.97 47.61 -15.56
C TRP A 448 -74.17 47.51 -17.07
N HIS A 449 -75.29 46.93 -17.47
CA HIS A 449 -75.84 46.94 -18.82
C HIS A 449 -77.27 47.48 -18.76
N GLY A 450 -77.88 47.78 -19.92
CA GLY A 450 -79.21 48.38 -19.96
C GLY A 450 -79.95 48.03 -21.23
N HIS A 451 -81.19 47.59 -21.08
CA HIS A 451 -82.04 47.14 -22.19
C HIS A 451 -82.83 48.31 -22.81
N GLY A 452 -83.10 48.21 -24.11
CA GLY A 452 -84.01 49.12 -24.80
C GLY A 452 -85.46 48.86 -24.40
N GLY A 453 -86.13 49.90 -23.88
CA GLY A 453 -87.57 49.88 -23.60
C GLY A 453 -88.34 50.84 -24.50
N SER A 454 -89.58 50.50 -24.85
CA SER A 454 -90.47 51.39 -25.63
C SER A 454 -91.89 51.42 -25.06
N VAL A 455 -92.63 52.48 -25.37
CA VAL A 455 -93.99 52.71 -24.87
C VAL A 455 -94.90 53.08 -26.04
N GLY A 456 -95.97 52.30 -26.23
CA GLY A 456 -96.98 52.54 -27.27
C GLY A 456 -97.90 53.72 -26.93
N GLY A 457 -98.32 54.45 -27.96
CA GLY A 457 -99.34 55.50 -27.83
C GLY A 457 -100.70 54.93 -27.43
N GLY A 458 -101.39 55.61 -26.50
CA GLY A 458 -102.67 55.14 -25.95
C GLY A 458 -103.81 55.15 -26.98
N GLY A 459 -104.66 54.12 -26.96
CA GLY A 459 -105.82 53.99 -27.85
C GLY A 459 -107.03 54.82 -27.41
N SER A 460 -107.80 55.30 -28.37
CA SER A 460 -109.06 56.05 -28.14
C SER A 460 -110.24 55.12 -27.82
N HIS A 461 -111.17 55.57 -26.98
CA HIS A 461 -112.39 54.83 -26.60
C HIS A 461 -113.58 55.77 -26.34
N GLY A 462 -114.78 55.21 -26.19
CA GLY A 462 -116.04 55.94 -25.92
C GLY A 462 -117.14 55.01 -25.37
N HIS A 463 -118.29 55.58 -25.00
CA HIS A 463 -119.38 54.88 -24.29
C HIS A 463 -120.78 55.25 -24.83
N GLU A 464 -121.76 54.39 -24.57
CA GLU A 464 -123.18 54.53 -24.94
C GLU A 464 -124.08 54.08 -23.76
N VAL A 465 -125.29 54.63 -23.61
CA VAL A 465 -126.14 54.47 -22.40
C VAL A 465 -127.64 54.41 -22.76
N SER A 466 -128.41 53.54 -22.08
CA SER A 466 -129.89 53.50 -22.15
C SER A 466 -130.54 52.90 -20.88
N GLY A 467 -131.85 53.06 -20.68
CA GLY A 467 -132.60 52.54 -19.52
C GLY A 467 -134.10 52.87 -19.52
N ALA A 468 -134.87 52.29 -18.58
CA ALA A 468 -136.33 52.44 -18.45
C ALA A 468 -136.81 52.38 -16.97
N THR A 469 -138.08 52.70 -16.70
CA THR A 469 -138.65 52.88 -15.34
C THR A 469 -139.82 51.92 -15.02
N HIS A 470 -140.25 51.86 -13.75
CA HIS A 470 -141.28 50.93 -13.23
C HIS A 470 -142.47 51.62 -12.53
N ASN A 471 -143.52 50.86 -12.21
CA ASN A 471 -144.90 51.36 -11.96
C ASN A 471 -145.37 51.18 -10.49
N ALA A 472 -146.02 52.18 -9.86
CA ALA A 472 -146.70 52.07 -8.54
C ALA A 472 -147.61 53.28 -8.22
N GLY A 473 -148.62 53.13 -7.34
CA GLY A 473 -149.34 54.31 -6.79
C GLY A 473 -150.66 54.13 -6.00
N ASN A 474 -151.35 52.98 -6.06
CA ASN A 474 -152.71 52.84 -5.51
C ASN A 474 -152.77 52.78 -3.96
N HIS A 475 -153.77 53.44 -3.33
CA HIS A 475 -154.05 53.40 -1.89
C HIS A 475 -155.51 53.82 -1.57
N VAL A 476 -155.99 53.55 -0.35
CA VAL A 476 -157.36 53.88 0.13
C VAL A 476 -157.38 54.26 1.63
N HIS A 477 -158.47 54.88 2.10
CA HIS A 477 -158.66 55.31 3.49
C HIS A 477 -160.01 54.86 4.07
N ASN A 478 -160.12 54.83 5.40
CA ASN A 478 -161.32 54.44 6.17
C ASN A 478 -161.68 55.45 7.27
N LEU A 479 -162.93 55.42 7.74
CA LEU A 479 -163.48 56.34 8.74
C LEU A 479 -164.16 55.56 9.88
N GLN A 480 -164.17 56.11 11.10
CA GLN A 480 -164.52 55.38 12.33
C GLN A 480 -165.51 56.17 13.21
N THR A 481 -166.45 55.47 13.85
CA THR A 481 -167.41 56.03 14.84
C THR A 481 -167.53 55.10 16.06
N TYR A 482 -168.00 55.60 17.20
CA TYR A 482 -168.03 54.90 18.49
C TYR A 482 -169.32 55.17 19.29
N GLY A 483 -169.67 54.23 20.17
CA GLY A 483 -170.88 54.24 21.02
C GLY A 483 -170.61 53.67 22.43
N PRO A 484 -171.63 53.64 23.31
CA PRO A 484 -171.63 54.51 24.49
C PRO A 484 -171.36 53.82 25.84
N TRP A 485 -171.32 54.62 26.91
CA TRP A 485 -171.05 54.16 28.29
C TRP A 485 -172.32 53.85 29.11
N ALA A 486 -172.14 53.10 30.20
CA ALA A 486 -173.20 52.40 30.93
C ALA A 486 -174.28 53.31 31.57
N GLY A 487 -175.53 52.83 31.62
CA GLY A 487 -176.60 53.54 32.36
C GLY A 487 -178.02 52.98 32.26
N ALA A 488 -178.37 52.17 31.26
CA ALA A 488 -179.74 51.62 31.13
C ALA A 488 -179.77 50.23 30.48
N GLN A 489 -180.43 49.26 31.13
CA GLN A 489 -180.84 48.01 30.48
C GLN A 489 -182.21 48.23 29.80
N GLY A 490 -182.18 48.54 28.51
CA GLY A 490 -183.36 48.63 27.64
C GLY A 490 -183.05 48.08 26.26
N ALA A 491 -183.49 46.86 25.97
CA ALA A 491 -183.21 46.20 24.70
C ALA A 491 -184.12 46.73 23.58
N SER A 492 -183.59 47.56 22.69
CA SER A 492 -184.24 47.94 21.43
C SER A 492 -183.94 46.93 20.32
N SER A 493 -184.69 45.83 20.29
CA SER A 493 -184.57 44.80 19.23
C SER A 493 -185.65 44.96 18.16
N PHE A 494 -185.30 45.66 17.08
CA PHE A 494 -185.90 45.62 15.73
C PHE A 494 -184.75 46.08 14.79
N ASN A 495 -184.30 45.40 13.73
CA ASN A 495 -184.91 44.51 12.74
C ASN A 495 -185.91 45.22 11.80
N GLY A 496 -185.46 45.58 10.58
CA GLY A 496 -186.24 46.35 9.61
C GLY A 496 -185.54 46.66 8.27
N GLN A 497 -185.48 45.66 7.38
CA GLN A 497 -185.53 45.78 5.90
C GLN A 497 -184.78 46.93 5.15
N GLY A 498 -183.48 46.74 4.90
CA GLY A 498 -182.83 47.10 3.62
C GLY A 498 -182.67 48.58 3.21
N VAL A 499 -182.35 48.76 1.92
CA VAL A 499 -182.20 50.03 1.15
C VAL A 499 -181.15 51.04 1.66
N GLY A 500 -179.98 51.05 1.01
CA GLY A 500 -178.95 52.08 1.17
C GLY A 500 -177.56 51.56 0.73
N PRO A 501 -176.88 52.17 -0.26
CA PRO A 501 -175.68 51.58 -0.85
C PRO A 501 -174.43 51.83 0.00
N VAL A 502 -173.57 50.81 0.09
CA VAL A 502 -172.13 51.02 0.33
C VAL A 502 -171.50 51.43 -1.00
N THR A 503 -171.49 52.73 -1.29
CA THR A 503 -170.86 53.26 -2.50
C THR A 503 -169.36 53.46 -2.26
N VAL A 504 -168.55 52.49 -2.70
CA VAL A 504 -167.12 52.71 -2.96
C VAL A 504 -166.94 53.37 -4.33
N THR A 505 -166.04 54.34 -4.43
CA THR A 505 -165.66 54.99 -5.69
C THR A 505 -164.62 54.16 -6.45
N GLU A 506 -164.67 54.20 -7.78
CA GLU A 506 -163.72 53.50 -8.66
C GLU A 506 -162.32 54.16 -8.65
N ALA A 507 -161.32 53.44 -9.17
CA ALA A 507 -159.91 53.84 -9.11
C ALA A 507 -159.38 54.44 -10.43
N ALA A 508 -158.55 55.48 -10.33
CA ALA A 508 -157.76 56.09 -11.39
C ALA A 508 -156.50 56.76 -10.77
N GLY A 509 -155.32 56.89 -11.41
CA GLY A 509 -154.89 56.49 -12.76
C GLY A 509 -154.72 57.69 -13.72
N GLU A 510 -153.55 57.99 -14.32
CA GLU A 510 -152.18 57.44 -14.10
C GLU A 510 -151.07 58.39 -14.69
N HIS A 511 -149.81 57.94 -14.73
CA HIS A 511 -148.54 58.68 -15.02
C HIS A 511 -147.75 58.08 -16.23
N ALA A 512 -146.60 58.59 -16.73
CA ALA A 512 -145.69 59.66 -16.28
C ALA A 512 -145.31 60.65 -17.43
N HIS A 513 -144.07 61.04 -17.83
CA HIS A 513 -142.65 60.66 -17.63
C HIS A 513 -141.79 61.97 -17.54
N THR A 514 -140.44 62.11 -17.67
CA THR A 514 -139.28 61.32 -18.17
C THR A 514 -137.98 61.82 -17.47
N LEU A 515 -136.77 61.35 -17.82
CA LEU A 515 -135.50 61.61 -17.11
C LEU A 515 -134.27 61.71 -18.04
N VAL A 516 -133.25 62.52 -17.69
CA VAL A 516 -131.83 62.40 -18.14
C VAL A 516 -130.89 62.77 -16.97
N GLY A 517 -129.73 62.10 -16.85
CA GLY A 517 -128.72 62.33 -15.78
C GLY A 517 -127.28 62.34 -16.30
N THR A 518 -126.30 62.56 -15.40
CA THR A 518 -124.88 62.77 -15.72
C THR A 518 -123.98 61.56 -15.42
N ALA A 519 -122.89 61.42 -16.18
CA ALA A 519 -121.79 60.49 -15.89
C ALA A 519 -120.74 61.12 -14.95
N HIS A 520 -119.93 60.28 -14.28
CA HIS A 520 -118.87 60.70 -13.35
C HIS A 520 -117.47 60.36 -13.87
N ALA A 521 -116.43 60.79 -13.14
CA ALA A 521 -115.04 60.83 -13.61
C ALA A 521 -114.41 59.45 -13.94
N ILE A 522 -113.42 59.47 -14.82
CA ILE A 522 -112.64 58.32 -15.30
C ILE A 522 -111.49 58.02 -14.31
N GLY A 523 -111.17 56.75 -14.09
CA GLY A 523 -110.02 56.31 -13.30
C GLY A 523 -108.69 56.32 -14.08
N ASP A 524 -107.59 56.03 -13.38
CA ASP A 524 -106.25 56.00 -13.97
C ASP A 524 -106.12 54.98 -15.10
N HIS A 525 -105.27 55.30 -16.09
CA HIS A 525 -104.83 54.36 -17.12
C HIS A 525 -103.30 54.28 -17.12
N GLY A 526 -102.76 53.06 -17.23
CA GLY A 526 -101.33 52.81 -17.34
C GLY A 526 -100.94 52.48 -18.78
N HIS A 527 -99.73 52.87 -19.18
CA HIS A 527 -99.09 52.32 -20.36
C HIS A 527 -98.27 51.08 -19.97
N GLY A 528 -98.31 50.04 -20.80
CA GLY A 528 -97.33 48.96 -20.73
C GLY A 528 -95.96 49.47 -21.21
N LEU A 529 -94.93 49.36 -20.38
CA LEU A 529 -93.54 49.45 -20.81
C LEU A 529 -93.13 48.06 -21.32
N ASP A 530 -92.80 47.97 -22.60
CA ASP A 530 -92.20 46.77 -23.16
C ASP A 530 -90.67 46.91 -23.12
N ILE A 531 -90.01 46.04 -22.36
CA ILE A 531 -88.55 45.92 -22.31
C ILE A 531 -88.18 44.70 -23.13
N GLN A 532 -87.53 44.94 -24.27
CA GLN A 532 -87.11 43.87 -25.16
C GLN A 532 -86.02 43.03 -24.49
N PRO A 533 -86.19 41.69 -24.35
CA PRO A 533 -85.18 40.84 -23.75
C PRO A 533 -83.98 40.72 -24.69
N GLU A 534 -82.83 41.25 -24.28
CA GLU A 534 -81.57 40.91 -24.95
C GLU A 534 -81.27 39.42 -24.73
N GLY A 535 -81.11 38.69 -25.83
CA GLY A 535 -80.87 37.25 -25.78
C GLY A 535 -79.55 36.90 -25.11
N ASN A 536 -79.47 35.68 -24.56
CA ASN A 536 -78.28 35.14 -23.91
C ASN A 536 -77.02 35.35 -24.77
N HIS A 537 -76.11 36.19 -24.30
CA HIS A 537 -74.80 36.42 -24.92
C HIS A 537 -73.70 35.67 -24.17
N ALA A 538 -72.56 35.44 -24.83
CA ALA A 538 -71.41 34.74 -24.26
C ALA A 538 -70.14 35.58 -24.41
N HIS A 539 -69.24 35.48 -23.42
CA HIS A 539 -67.93 36.11 -23.43
C HIS A 539 -66.85 35.06 -23.68
N GLY A 540 -65.84 35.40 -24.50
CA GLY A 540 -64.69 34.53 -24.71
C GLY A 540 -63.73 34.59 -23.51
N ILE A 541 -63.49 33.44 -22.86
CA ILE A 541 -62.50 33.30 -21.80
C ILE A 541 -61.20 32.75 -22.38
N THR A 542 -60.11 33.52 -22.25
CA THR A 542 -58.76 33.11 -22.66
C THR A 542 -57.95 32.75 -21.42
N VAL A 543 -57.59 31.47 -21.28
CA VAL A 543 -56.61 31.02 -20.28
C VAL A 543 -55.23 31.11 -20.91
N HIS A 544 -54.36 31.97 -20.39
CA HIS A 544 -52.98 32.07 -20.83
C HIS A 544 -52.14 30.89 -20.31
N ALA A 545 -51.17 30.45 -21.10
CA ALA A 545 -50.23 29.42 -20.68
C ALA A 545 -49.39 29.89 -19.47
N SER A 546 -49.17 29.00 -18.50
CA SER A 546 -48.38 29.28 -17.30
C SER A 546 -47.43 28.13 -17.03
N GLY A 547 -46.15 28.44 -16.81
CA GLY A 547 -45.06 27.47 -16.69
C GLY A 547 -43.79 27.89 -17.44
N GLY A 548 -42.77 27.02 -17.41
CA GLY A 548 -41.58 27.13 -18.25
C GLY A 548 -41.70 26.31 -19.54
N SER A 549 -40.61 26.26 -20.33
CA SER A 549 -40.52 25.43 -21.55
C SER A 549 -40.33 23.93 -21.30
N GLU A 550 -40.21 23.51 -20.04
CA GLU A 550 -39.90 22.15 -19.61
C GLU A 550 -40.57 21.86 -18.26
N ASN A 551 -41.20 20.69 -18.12
CA ASN A 551 -41.64 20.18 -16.82
C ASN A 551 -40.53 19.32 -16.20
N ARG A 552 -40.04 19.67 -15.01
CA ARG A 552 -38.94 18.97 -14.34
C ARG A 552 -39.08 18.95 -12.80
N PRO A 553 -38.74 17.83 -12.13
CA PRO A 553 -38.55 17.81 -10.69
C PRO A 553 -37.28 18.57 -10.28
N GLY A 554 -37.15 18.86 -8.98
CA GLY A 554 -35.89 19.31 -8.40
C GLY A 554 -34.79 18.28 -8.63
N ASN A 555 -33.61 18.72 -9.08
CA ASN A 555 -32.55 17.85 -9.57
C ASN A 555 -31.15 18.47 -9.37
N VAL A 556 -30.11 17.64 -9.53
CA VAL A 556 -28.70 18.02 -9.53
C VAL A 556 -28.06 17.41 -10.77
N ALA A 557 -27.23 18.17 -11.48
CA ALA A 557 -26.61 17.72 -12.72
C ALA A 557 -25.27 17.01 -12.45
N PHE A 558 -25.15 15.76 -12.92
CA PHE A 558 -23.93 14.97 -12.90
C PHE A 558 -23.52 14.60 -14.34
N LEU A 559 -22.25 14.25 -14.55
CA LEU A 559 -21.79 13.75 -15.85
C LEU A 559 -22.29 12.32 -16.06
N ILE A 560 -23.19 12.12 -17.03
CA ILE A 560 -23.64 10.79 -17.43
C ILE A 560 -22.63 10.15 -18.39
N CYS A 561 -22.19 8.95 -18.04
CA CYS A 561 -21.23 8.16 -18.80
C CYS A 561 -21.72 6.73 -19.03
N VAL A 562 -21.11 6.05 -20.00
CA VAL A 562 -21.32 4.62 -20.31
C VAL A 562 -19.99 3.87 -20.24
N LYS A 563 -19.98 2.69 -19.61
CA LYS A 563 -18.80 1.81 -19.53
C LYS A 563 -18.51 1.20 -20.90
N TYR A 564 -17.23 1.15 -21.29
CA TYR A 564 -16.75 0.44 -22.49
C TYR A 564 -15.72 -0.64 -22.18
#